data_AF-A0A520KUR0-F1
#
_entry.id   AF-A0A520KUR0-F1
#
_cell.length_a   1.000
_cell.length_b   1.000
_cell.length_c   1.000
_cell.angle_alpha   90.00
_cell.angle_beta   90.00
_cell.angle_gamma   90.00
#
_symmetry.space_group_name_H-M   'P 1'
#
loop_
_entity.id
_entity.type
_entity.pdbx_description
1 polymer ?
#
loop_
_entity_poly.entity_id
_entity_poly.type
_entity_poly.pdbx_seq_one_letter_code
_entity_poly.pdbx_strand_id
1 'polypeptide(L)'
;MFVVKVGGSLIDYRREILRELKRFSRENHQKIVIVPGGGVFADTVRRFDLDDDSAHWMAVLGMNQYGYLLYSESSESGIKTV
;
A
#
# COMPACT_ATOMS: atom_id res chain seq x y z
N MET A 1 -0.08 -12.79 -13.76
CA MET A 1 -0.18 -12.32 -12.35
C MET A 1 0.89 -11.28 -12.15
N PHE A 2 0.53 -10.11 -11.64
CA PHE A 2 1.45 -8.99 -11.40
C PHE A 2 1.56 -8.69 -9.91
N VAL A 3 2.77 -8.32 -9.49
CA VAL A 3 3.03 -7.72 -8.18
C VAL A 3 3.38 -6.26 -8.41
N VAL A 4 2.60 -5.35 -7.85
CA VAL A 4 2.78 -3.91 -8.02
C VAL A 4 3.17 -3.29 -6.68
N LYS A 5 4.39 -2.75 -6.62
CA LYS A 5 4.83 -1.95 -5.48
C LYS A 5 4.25 -0.54 -5.61
N VAL A 6 3.45 -0.12 -4.64
CA VAL A 6 2.98 1.28 -4.53
C VAL A 6 3.88 2.00 -3.54
N GLY A 7 4.55 3.06 -3.99
CA GLY A 7 5.41 3.89 -3.14
C GLY A 7 4.60 4.63 -2.07
N GLY A 8 5.16 4.79 -0.87
CA GLY A 8 4.47 5.49 0.23
C GLY A 8 4.17 6.96 -0.06
N SER A 9 4.99 7.59 -0.90
CA SER A 9 4.80 8.96 -1.39
C SER A 9 3.57 9.12 -2.31
N LEU A 10 2.97 8.03 -2.76
CA LEU A 10 1.79 8.04 -3.64
C LEU A 10 0.47 7.89 -2.87
N ILE A 11 0.49 8.01 -1.54
CA ILE A 11 -0.70 7.82 -0.71
C ILE A 11 -1.86 8.75 -1.07
N ASP A 12 -1.56 9.96 -1.53
CA ASP A 12 -2.59 10.93 -1.95
C ASP A 12 -3.21 10.58 -3.31
N TYR A 13 -2.49 9.83 -4.16
CA TYR A 13 -2.95 9.36 -5.47
C TYR A 13 -3.50 7.92 -5.44
N ARG A 14 -3.69 7.35 -4.26
CA ARG A 14 -4.01 5.93 -4.09
C ARG A 14 -5.31 5.52 -4.80
N ARG A 15 -6.31 6.40 -4.85
CA ARG A 15 -7.62 6.10 -5.48
C ARG A 15 -7.50 6.02 -6.99
N GLU A 16 -6.76 6.94 -7.59
CA GLU A 16 -6.43 6.94 -9.01
C GLU A 16 -5.65 5.68 -9.37
N ILE A 17 -4.61 5.35 -8.60
CA ILE A 17 -3.79 4.15 -8.83
C ILE A 17 -4.65 2.89 -8.76
N LEU A 18 -5.47 2.73 -7.71
CA LEU A 18 -6.36 1.58 -7.56
C LEU A 18 -7.34 1.46 -8.73
N ARG A 19 -7.93 2.57 -9.18
CA ARG A 19 -8.83 2.60 -10.34
C ARG A 19 -8.13 2.12 -11.61
N GLU A 20 -6.93 2.61 -11.90
CA GLU A 20 -6.18 2.23 -13.10
C GLU A 20 -5.74 0.77 -13.07
N LEU A 21 -5.23 0.29 -11.93
CA LEU A 21 -4.85 -1.11 -11.75
C LEU A 21 -6.06 -2.05 -11.90
N LYS A 22 -7.22 -1.63 -11.40
CA LYS A 22 -8.47 -2.37 -11.56
C LYS A 22 -8.91 -2.46 -13.02
N ARG A 23 -8.83 -1.35 -13.75
CA ARG A 23 -9.14 -1.31 -15.19
C ARG A 23 -8.22 -2.28 -15.94
N PHE A 24 -6.91 -2.18 -15.72
CA PHE A 24 -5.92 -3.06 -16.33
C PHE A 24 -6.19 -4.54 -16.00
N SER A 25 -6.47 -4.87 -14.73
CA SER A 25 -6.78 -6.23 -14.28
C SER A 25 -7.97 -6.82 -15.04
N ARG A 26 -9.04 -6.04 -15.23
CA ARG A 26 -10.26 -6.46 -15.94
C ARG A 26 -10.04 -6.65 -17.42
N GLU A 27 -9.44 -5.66 -18.09
CA GLU A 27 -9.22 -5.69 -19.54
C GLU A 27 -8.29 -6.84 -19.95
N ASN A 28 -7.29 -7.15 -19.12
CA ASN A 28 -6.26 -8.13 -19.44
C ASN A 28 -6.47 -9.49 -18.75
N HIS A 29 -7.54 -9.65 -17.98
CA HIS A 29 -7.82 -10.84 -17.17
C HIS A 29 -6.63 -11.24 -16.25
N GLN A 30 -5.96 -10.23 -15.68
CA GLN A 30 -4.77 -10.41 -14.85
C GLN A 30 -5.06 -10.24 -13.37
N LYS A 31 -4.53 -11.15 -12.54
CA LYS A 31 -4.50 -10.98 -11.09
C LYS A 31 -3.39 -10.00 -10.70
N ILE A 32 -3.69 -9.07 -9.81
CA ILE A 32 -2.74 -8.08 -9.28
C ILE A 32 -2.68 -8.23 -7.76
N VAL A 33 -1.46 -8.28 -7.24
CA VAL A 33 -1.14 -8.14 -5.82
C VAL A 33 -0.46 -6.80 -5.61
N ILE A 34 -0.89 -6.03 -4.62
CA ILE A 34 -0.33 -4.70 -4.32
C ILE A 34 0.52 -4.80 -3.05
N VAL A 35 1.73 -4.25 -3.10
CA VAL A 35 2.65 -4.14 -1.95
C VAL A 35 2.82 -2.66 -1.58
N PRO A 36 2.19 -2.16 -0.50
CA PRO A 36 2.24 -0.76 -0.09
C PRO A 36 3.61 -0.35 0.46
N GLY A 37 3.92 0.94 0.45
CA GLY A 37 5.12 1.52 1.07
C GLY A 37 4.84 2.03 2.48
N GLY A 38 5.80 2.70 3.10
CA GLY A 38 5.64 3.24 4.46
C GLY A 38 4.92 4.60 4.51
N GLY A 39 5.23 5.51 3.59
CA GLY A 39 4.59 6.83 3.47
C GLY A 39 4.52 7.59 4.80
N VAL A 40 3.40 8.28 5.03
CA VAL A 40 3.13 9.02 6.28
C VAL A 40 3.28 8.16 7.54
N PHE A 41 3.06 6.85 7.45
CA PHE A 41 3.23 5.94 8.58
C PHE A 41 4.71 5.76 8.94
N ALA A 42 5.58 5.49 7.97
CA ALA A 42 7.02 5.42 8.21
C ALA A 42 7.63 6.79 8.51
N ASP A 43 7.07 7.88 7.98
CA ASP A 43 7.51 9.24 8.31
C ASP A 43 7.18 9.61 9.76
N THR A 44 6.08 9.07 10.30
CA THR A 44 5.75 9.19 11.73
C THR A 44 6.79 8.49 12.59
N VAL A 45 7.25 7.28 12.21
CA VAL A 45 8.28 6.53 12.96
C VAL A 45 9.59 7.32 13.07
N ARG A 46 9.99 8.02 12.00
CA ARG A 46 11.20 8.87 11.98
C ARG A 46 11.17 10.05 12.95
N ARG A 47 10.03 10.35 13.58
CA ARG A 47 9.91 11.42 14.58
C ARG A 47 10.31 10.98 15.99
N PHE A 48 10.57 9.70 16.19
CA PHE A 48 10.98 9.13 17.47
C PHE A 48 12.47 8.76 17.42
N ASP A 49 13.14 8.89 18.55
CA ASP A 49 14.50 8.37 18.75
C ASP A 49 14.38 6.91 19.20
N LEU A 50 14.61 5.99 18.27
CA LEU A 50 14.44 4.55 18.43
C LEU A 50 15.70 3.84 17.96
N ASP A 51 15.98 2.66 18.51
CA ASP A 51 16.97 1.76 17.94
C ASP A 51 16.54 1.25 16.54
N ASP A 52 17.52 0.79 15.76
CA ASP A 52 17.31 0.38 14.36
C ASP A 52 16.24 -0.72 14.22
N ASP A 53 16.20 -1.69 15.14
CA ASP A 53 15.24 -2.80 15.09
C ASP A 53 13.82 -2.31 15.37
N SER A 54 13.64 -1.52 16.42
CA SER A 54 12.35 -0.91 16.76
C SER A 54 11.83 -0.02 15.63
N ALA A 55 12.69 0.86 15.09
CA ALA A 55 12.34 1.73 13.97
C ALA A 55 11.96 0.93 12.72
N HIS A 56 12.71 -0.13 12.40
CA HIS A 56 12.44 -1.00 11.27
C HIS A 56 11.06 -1.65 11.37
N TRP A 57 10.77 -2.34 12.49
CA TRP A 57 9.51 -3.06 12.65
C TRP A 57 8.32 -2.13 12.76
N MET A 58 8.46 -0.96 13.39
CA MET A 58 7.40 0.05 13.40
C MET A 58 7.10 0.57 12.00
N ALA A 59 8.11 0.79 11.15
CA ALA A 59 7.90 1.20 9.76
C ALA A 59 7.19 0.10 8.95
N VAL A 60 7.54 -1.17 9.16
CA VAL A 60 6.86 -2.34 8.55
C VAL A 60 5.39 -2.44 9.01
N LEU A 61 5.10 -2.18 10.29
CA LEU A 61 3.71 -2.09 10.77
C LEU A 61 2.96 -0.93 10.11
N GLY A 62 3.63 0.19 9.85
CA GLY A 62 3.09 1.29 9.06
C GLY A 62 2.72 0.90 7.62
N MET A 63 3.52 0.04 6.98
CA MET A 63 3.19 -0.51 5.66
C MET A 63 1.90 -1.36 5.69
N ASN A 64 1.69 -2.14 6.76
CA ASN A 64 0.45 -2.90 6.94
C ASN A 64 -0.78 -1.99 7.07
N GLN A 65 -0.66 -0.88 7.81
CA GLN A 65 -1.74 0.12 7.91
C GLN A 65 -2.10 0.70 6.54
N TYR A 66 -1.10 1.00 5.70
CA TYR A 66 -1.36 1.45 4.34
C TYR A 66 -2.01 0.34 3.49
N GLY A 67 -1.65 -0.93 3.69
CA GLY A 67 -2.32 -2.08 3.07
C GLY A 67 -3.82 -2.13 3.38
N TYR A 68 -4.21 -1.92 4.65
CA TYR A 68 -5.61 -1.83 5.06
C TYR A 68 -6.34 -0.63 4.46
N LEU A 69 -5.68 0.53 4.35
CA LEU A 69 -6.25 1.71 3.69
C LEU A 69 -6.53 1.45 2.21
N LEU A 70 -5.59 0.82 1.50
CA LEU A 70 -5.80 0.41 0.11
C LEU A 70 -6.91 -0.64 0.00
N TYR A 71 -6.97 -1.59 0.95
CA TYR A 71 -8.02 -2.61 0.99
C TYR A 71 -9.40 -1.96 1.07
N SER A 72 -9.62 -1.08 2.06
CA SER A 72 -10.93 -0.49 2.34
C SER A 72 -11.48 0.29 1.15
N GLU A 73 -10.61 1.02 0.45
CA GLU A 73 -10.96 1.77 -0.77
C GLU A 73 -11.09 0.86 -2.01
N SER A 74 -10.57 -0.38 -1.95
CA SER A 74 -10.70 -1.38 -3.02
C SER A 74 -11.87 -2.36 -2.83
N SER A 75 -12.41 -2.47 -1.62
CA SER A 75 -13.52 -3.37 -1.26
C SER A 75 -14.89 -2.93 -1.76
N GLU A 76 -15.04 -1.72 -2.31
CA GLU A 76 -16.19 -1.39 -3.17
C GLU A 76 -16.13 -2.13 -4.54
N SER A 77 -15.16 -3.02 -4.76
CA SER A 77 -14.65 -3.24 -6.11
C SER A 77 -13.91 -4.56 -6.43
N GLY A 78 -13.58 -5.43 -5.46
CA GLY A 78 -13.13 -6.82 -5.72
C GLY A 78 -11.61 -7.05 -5.88
N ILE A 79 -10.76 -6.25 -5.25
CA ILE A 79 -9.30 -6.49 -5.18
C ILE A 79 -8.94 -7.02 -3.79
N LYS A 80 -8.07 -8.04 -3.71
CA LYS A 80 -7.49 -8.52 -2.45
C LYS A 80 -6.11 -7.87 -2.27
N THR A 81 -5.93 -7.12 -1.19
CA THR A 81 -4.61 -6.69 -0.71
C THR A 81 -4.12 -7.65 0.37
N VAL A 82 -2.81 -7.88 0.40
CA VAL A 82 -2.08 -8.59 1.46
C VAL A 82 -1.19 -7.59 2.19
#